data_AF-A0A7S4SPA9-F1
#
_entry.id   AF-A0A7S4SPA9-F1
#
_cell.length_a   1.000
_cell.length_b   1.000
_cell.length_c   1.000
_cell.angle_alpha   90.00
_cell.angle_beta   90.00
_cell.angle_gamma   90.00
#
_symmetry.space_group_name_H-M   'P 1'
#
loop_
_entity.id
_entity.type
_entity.pdbx_description
1 polymer ?
#
loop_
_entity_poly.entity_id
_entity_poly.type
_entity_poly.pdbx_seq_one_letter_code
_entity_poly.pdbx_strand_id
1 'polypeptide(L)'
;AQAVGWNPRHLAAFAAMLQLRSPALLALSTLPLAAHWCALAEVPAEVLAGDDECNESGRTCTLNALQHSSSRARAVLTEGTKVERYEVQEGMEEAKEASSREDANRTLSMQKRLTIRNGCHNAPIWIAHIVAGGVGPSPQDVKIPPHGSEVFFTALGEQGLSATRFWPKMGCNARGNNCSIGDSGGPGEGCVIRRPGHGDDYSRCHPPVDSKFEATFAPPNSQRLDTVDMSLVDGYSLPFKLEVHGSCTRHGVPFDRMDCGGLTPARCPKAERFTSLGKTLDLRAVDPRTGKQTGCFSPCMRLVDDKWNTPVGAPHAPGVADYCCAGSMGTPQACKAGPIEHTQYVQEMHKFCPAGYGYAFDDVRATVVCSTRTTYELTFYCPA
;
A
#
# COMPACT_ATOMS: atom_id res chain seq x y z
N ALA A 1 -31.63 17.41 -2.26
CA ALA A 1 -30.49 17.95 -3.00
C ALA A 1 -29.60 16.78 -3.42
N GLN A 2 -29.26 16.71 -4.70
CA GLN A 2 -28.73 15.54 -5.39
C GLN A 2 -27.23 15.27 -5.12
N ALA A 3 -26.88 14.00 -5.30
CA ALA A 3 -25.60 13.45 -5.80
C ALA A 3 -24.37 13.39 -4.87
N VAL A 4 -24.29 12.32 -4.08
CA VAL A 4 -23.03 11.60 -3.86
C VAL A 4 -23.28 10.14 -4.27
N GLY A 5 -22.92 9.81 -5.50
CA GLY A 5 -23.09 8.48 -6.07
C GLY A 5 -21.98 7.53 -5.62
N TRP A 6 -22.16 6.88 -4.48
CA TRP A 6 -21.39 5.69 -4.12
C TRP A 6 -22.08 4.47 -4.73
N ASN A 7 -21.37 3.74 -5.60
CA ASN A 7 -21.87 2.50 -6.19
C ASN A 7 -21.63 1.33 -5.20
N PRO A 8 -22.67 0.73 -4.59
CA PRO A 8 -22.50 -0.26 -3.51
C PRO A 8 -22.12 -1.67 -3.99
N ARG A 9 -21.65 -1.86 -5.23
CA ARG A 9 -21.45 -3.19 -5.84
C ARG A 9 -20.02 -3.75 -5.80
N HIS A 10 -19.09 -3.12 -5.09
CA HIS A 10 -17.71 -3.63 -4.92
C HIS A 10 -17.45 -4.34 -3.57
N LEU A 11 -18.44 -4.45 -2.69
CA LEU A 11 -18.34 -5.22 -1.43
C LEU A 11 -18.79 -6.69 -1.55
N ALA A 12 -19.32 -7.11 -2.70
CA ALA A 12 -19.85 -8.46 -2.88
C ALA A 12 -18.79 -9.53 -3.25
N ALA A 13 -17.53 -9.15 -3.46
CA ALA A 13 -16.45 -10.10 -3.74
C ALA A 13 -15.66 -10.52 -2.48
N PHE A 14 -15.93 -9.92 -1.31
CA PHE A 14 -15.23 -10.23 -0.06
C PHE A 14 -16.02 -11.20 0.86
N ALA A 15 -17.29 -11.49 0.55
CA ALA A 15 -18.16 -12.30 1.40
C ALA A 15 -18.22 -13.80 1.05
N ALA A 16 -17.43 -14.29 0.09
CA ALA A 16 -17.47 -15.67 -0.38
C ALA A 16 -16.45 -16.62 0.29
N MET A 17 -15.80 -16.21 1.40
CA MET A 17 -14.77 -17.03 2.09
C MET A 17 -15.20 -17.64 3.44
N LEU A 18 -16.45 -17.50 3.89
CA LEU A 18 -16.93 -18.21 5.07
C LEU A 18 -18.28 -18.89 4.83
N GLN A 19 -18.22 -20.09 4.27
CA GLN A 19 -19.27 -21.08 4.49
C GLN A 19 -18.65 -22.35 5.07
N LEU A 20 -18.71 -22.47 6.39
CA LEU A 20 -18.76 -23.76 7.08
C LEU A 20 -19.92 -23.72 8.09
N ARG A 21 -20.78 -24.74 7.95
CA ARG A 21 -21.97 -25.18 8.70
C ARG A 21 -21.80 -25.01 10.23
N SER A 22 -22.76 -24.58 11.06
CA SER A 22 -24.08 -25.17 11.39
C SER A 22 -24.82 -24.28 12.45
N PRO A 23 -26.10 -24.55 12.81
CA PRO A 23 -27.09 -23.53 13.19
C PRO A 23 -27.30 -23.35 14.71
N ALA A 24 -27.65 -22.13 15.15
CA ALA A 24 -28.57 -21.89 16.28
C ALA A 24 -28.91 -20.40 16.46
N LEU A 25 -30.21 -20.17 16.71
CA LEU A 25 -30.83 -19.08 17.48
C LEU A 25 -31.19 -17.75 16.79
N LEU A 26 -32.47 -17.74 16.41
CA LEU A 26 -33.41 -16.61 16.36
C LEU A 26 -33.36 -15.70 17.61
N ALA A 27 -33.52 -14.38 17.42
CA ALA A 27 -34.72 -13.60 17.79
C ALA A 27 -34.42 -12.16 18.26
N LEU A 28 -35.40 -11.28 17.95
CA LEU A 28 -35.72 -9.94 18.48
C LEU A 28 -34.88 -8.76 17.93
N SER A 29 -35.36 -7.87 17.06
CA SER A 29 -36.56 -6.99 16.99
C SER A 29 -36.45 -5.64 17.75
N THR A 30 -36.53 -4.56 16.95
CA THR A 30 -37.19 -3.24 17.17
C THR A 30 -36.57 -2.09 18.01
N LEU A 31 -36.16 -1.02 17.26
CA LEU A 31 -36.50 0.43 17.39
C LEU A 31 -35.85 1.31 18.54
N PRO A 32 -35.88 2.68 18.48
CA PRO A 32 -35.28 3.60 17.49
C PRO A 32 -34.62 4.91 18.07
N LEU A 33 -34.04 5.71 17.16
CA LEU A 33 -33.72 7.17 17.11
C LEU A 33 -33.95 8.12 18.32
N ALA A 34 -32.98 9.01 18.56
CA ALA A 34 -33.20 10.45 18.80
C ALA A 34 -31.96 11.30 18.48
N ALA A 35 -32.18 12.39 17.74
CA ALA A 35 -31.24 13.45 17.38
C ALA A 35 -30.95 14.41 18.55
N HIS A 36 -29.91 15.26 18.45
CA HIS A 36 -29.99 16.70 18.75
C HIS A 36 -28.79 17.45 18.13
N TRP A 37 -29.11 18.60 17.54
CA TRP A 37 -28.21 19.63 17.01
C TRP A 37 -27.78 20.59 18.11
N CYS A 38 -26.59 21.19 17.99
CA CYS A 38 -26.43 22.64 18.15
C CYS A 38 -25.12 23.12 17.51
N ALA A 39 -25.23 24.23 16.78
CA ALA A 39 -24.18 24.93 16.06
C ALA A 39 -23.80 26.23 16.78
N LEU A 40 -22.75 26.89 16.23
CA LEU A 40 -22.23 28.24 16.47
C LEU A 40 -21.07 28.31 17.47
N ALA A 41 -20.07 29.19 17.35
CA ALA A 41 -19.37 29.90 16.27
C ALA A 41 -18.29 30.75 16.99
N GLU A 42 -17.15 30.96 16.31
CA GLU A 42 -16.18 32.06 16.47
C GLU A 42 -15.14 32.06 17.64
N VAL A 43 -13.95 32.58 17.26
CA VAL A 43 -12.60 32.65 17.88
C VAL A 43 -12.38 34.07 18.46
N PRO A 44 -11.25 34.52 19.08
CA PRO A 44 -10.12 33.92 19.84
C PRO A 44 -9.82 34.61 21.21
N ALA A 45 -8.97 34.01 22.07
CA ALA A 45 -8.06 34.74 22.99
C ALA A 45 -7.01 33.81 23.65
N GLU A 46 -5.73 34.04 23.37
CA GLU A 46 -4.63 33.66 24.27
C GLU A 46 -4.55 34.70 25.40
N VAL A 47 -4.52 34.25 26.67
CA VAL A 47 -3.71 34.76 27.80
C VAL A 47 -4.05 33.93 29.05
N LEU A 48 -3.03 33.24 29.56
CA LEU A 48 -2.73 32.88 30.96
C LEU A 48 -3.86 32.95 32.00
N ALA A 49 -4.31 31.79 32.49
CA ALA A 49 -4.81 31.61 33.85
C ALA A 49 -4.80 30.10 34.21
N GLY A 50 -3.89 29.70 35.09
CA GLY A 50 -4.00 28.46 35.85
C GLY A 50 -4.37 28.85 37.28
N ASP A 51 -5.40 28.20 37.83
CA ASP A 51 -5.97 28.54 39.13
C ASP A 51 -4.99 28.23 40.28
N ASP A 52 -4.60 29.26 41.03
CA ASP A 52 -3.74 29.17 42.21
C ASP A 52 -4.57 29.02 43.49
N GLU A 53 -4.46 27.89 44.20
CA GLU A 53 -4.95 27.75 45.59
C GLU A 53 -3.85 28.16 46.59
N CYS A 54 -4.07 29.26 47.31
CA CYS A 54 -3.24 29.72 48.43
C CYS A 54 -4.06 29.74 49.74
N ASN A 55 -3.45 29.38 50.88
CA ASN A 55 -4.11 29.54 52.20
C ASN A 55 -3.93 30.96 52.77
N GLU A 56 -4.87 31.38 53.63
CA GLU A 56 -5.03 32.72 54.22
C GLU A 56 -3.88 33.24 55.13
N SER A 57 -2.72 32.60 55.16
CA SER A 57 -1.54 33.13 55.87
C SER A 57 -0.33 33.41 54.97
N GLY A 58 -0.43 33.17 53.65
CA GLY A 58 0.52 33.66 52.66
C GLY A 58 1.96 33.14 52.77
N ARG A 59 2.21 32.01 53.44
CA ARG A 59 3.58 31.49 53.69
C ARG A 59 3.95 30.20 52.94
N THR A 60 3.07 29.65 52.11
CA THR A 60 3.36 28.48 51.27
C THR A 60 2.55 28.51 49.98
N CYS A 61 3.22 28.43 48.83
CA CYS A 61 2.60 28.23 47.50
C CYS A 61 3.19 26.95 46.89
N THR A 62 2.33 26.09 46.32
CA THR A 62 2.75 24.85 45.66
C THR A 62 2.81 25.08 44.16
N LEU A 63 4.01 25.16 43.58
CA LEU A 63 4.19 25.24 42.13
C LEU A 63 4.09 23.83 41.52
N ASN A 64 3.02 23.55 40.78
CA ASN A 64 2.99 22.42 39.86
C ASN A 64 3.75 22.80 38.58
N ALA A 65 5.06 22.58 38.56
CA ALA A 65 5.84 22.65 37.34
C ALA A 65 5.50 21.45 36.44
N LEU A 66 5.10 21.75 35.19
CA LEU A 66 4.87 20.80 34.10
C LEU A 66 6.03 19.79 33.99
N GLN A 67 5.68 18.51 34.03
CA GLN A 67 6.60 17.38 33.93
C GLN A 67 7.30 17.33 32.57
N HIS A 68 8.57 17.73 32.55
CA HIS A 68 9.59 17.20 31.65
C HIS A 68 10.92 17.08 32.42
N SER A 69 11.03 16.10 33.31
CA SER A 69 12.27 15.38 33.69
C SER A 69 12.01 14.50 34.92
N SER A 70 12.55 13.29 34.91
CA SER A 70 12.33 12.24 35.91
C SER A 70 13.19 12.43 37.17
N SER A 71 13.06 13.55 37.88
CA SER A 71 13.74 13.75 39.16
C SER A 71 12.86 14.51 40.15
N ARG A 72 12.41 13.85 41.23
CA ARG A 72 11.81 14.55 42.37
C ARG A 72 12.92 14.99 43.33
N ALA A 73 13.32 16.25 43.26
CA ALA A 73 14.11 16.87 44.33
C ALA A 73 13.16 17.41 45.40
N ARG A 74 13.35 17.02 46.66
CA ARG A 74 12.63 17.58 47.81
C ARG A 74 13.55 18.60 48.49
N ALA A 75 13.32 19.89 48.25
CA ALA A 75 14.05 20.95 48.93
C ALA A 75 13.30 21.34 50.22
N VAL A 76 13.99 21.26 51.35
CA VAL A 76 13.56 21.88 52.61
C VAL A 76 14.36 23.17 52.75
N LEU A 77 13.71 24.32 52.69
CA LEU A 77 14.34 25.63 52.89
C LEU A 77 14.17 26.02 54.36
N THR A 78 15.28 26.18 55.08
CA THR A 78 15.37 26.98 56.30
C THR A 78 16.28 28.17 56.03
N GLU A 79 15.86 29.36 56.48
CA GLU A 79 16.60 30.61 56.27
C GLU A 79 18.04 30.52 56.80
N GLY A 80 19.01 30.88 55.96
CA GLY A 80 20.29 31.41 56.43
C GLY A 80 21.53 30.48 56.45
N THR A 81 21.61 29.38 55.69
CA THR A 81 22.89 28.63 55.61
C THR A 81 23.25 28.11 54.20
N LYS A 82 24.53 28.22 53.86
CA LYS A 82 25.18 27.87 52.59
C LYS A 82 25.19 26.35 52.40
N VAL A 83 24.74 25.85 51.25
CA VAL A 83 24.71 24.41 50.93
C VAL A 83 26.15 23.92 50.66
N GLU A 84 26.68 23.07 51.54
CA GLU A 84 27.90 22.28 51.30
C GLU A 84 27.53 20.79 51.16
N ARG A 85 27.89 20.22 50.01
CA ARG A 85 27.77 18.82 49.55
C ARG A 85 26.39 18.27 49.16
N TYR A 86 26.41 17.62 48.00
CA TYR A 86 25.38 16.73 47.49
C TYR A 86 25.85 15.29 47.72
N GLU A 87 25.07 14.48 48.45
CA GLU A 87 25.22 13.02 48.45
C GLU A 87 24.32 12.43 47.36
N VAL A 88 24.92 11.69 46.43
CA VAL A 88 24.21 10.97 45.36
C VAL A 88 23.90 9.58 45.90
N GLN A 89 22.61 9.27 46.08
CA GLN A 89 22.15 7.91 46.38
C GLN A 89 22.26 7.05 45.10
N GLU A 90 22.93 5.90 45.21
CA GLU A 90 23.07 4.90 44.15
C GLU A 90 21.68 4.40 43.69
N GLY A 91 21.33 4.72 42.45
CA GLY A 91 20.10 4.27 41.76
C GLY A 91 20.32 4.07 40.26
N MET A 92 21.56 3.73 39.86
CA MET A 92 21.99 3.69 38.46
C MET A 92 21.49 2.44 37.69
N GLU A 93 20.84 1.50 38.37
CA GLU A 93 20.36 0.24 37.80
C GLU A 93 18.87 0.33 37.37
N GLU A 94 18.00 0.95 38.17
CA GLU A 94 16.58 1.16 37.80
C GLU A 94 16.40 2.20 36.68
N ALA A 95 17.26 3.22 36.59
CA ALA A 95 17.23 4.19 35.50
C ALA A 95 17.66 3.59 34.15
N LYS A 96 18.56 2.60 34.16
CA LYS A 96 18.91 1.82 32.95
C LYS A 96 17.75 0.95 32.48
N GLU A 97 16.95 0.42 33.40
CA GLU A 97 15.80 -0.42 33.05
C GLU A 97 14.56 0.40 32.63
N ALA A 98 14.38 1.61 33.18
CA ALA A 98 13.36 2.55 32.72
C ALA A 98 13.71 3.17 31.36
N SER A 99 14.99 3.52 31.12
CA SER A 99 15.48 3.97 29.81
C SER A 99 15.42 2.85 28.77
N SER A 100 15.73 1.60 29.15
CA SER A 100 15.61 0.47 28.22
C SER A 100 14.16 0.08 27.96
N ARG A 101 13.23 0.33 28.90
CA ARG A 101 11.78 0.17 28.68
C ARG A 101 11.21 1.31 27.85
N GLU A 102 11.61 2.57 28.04
CA GLU A 102 11.21 3.67 27.15
C GLU A 102 11.82 3.54 25.76
N ASP A 103 13.07 3.08 25.63
CA ASP A 103 13.67 2.76 24.33
C ASP A 103 13.06 1.50 23.70
N ALA A 104 12.68 0.47 24.48
CA ALA A 104 11.92 -0.67 23.98
C ALA A 104 10.48 -0.31 23.58
N ASN A 105 9.85 0.63 24.30
CA ASN A 105 8.51 1.14 24.00
C ASN A 105 8.52 2.17 22.85
N ARG A 106 9.67 2.82 22.60
CA ARG A 106 9.96 3.62 21.40
C ARG A 106 10.38 2.74 20.21
N THR A 107 10.80 1.49 20.48
CA THR A 107 11.04 0.40 19.53
C THR A 107 9.80 -0.47 19.28
N LEU A 108 8.61 -0.06 19.76
CA LEU A 108 7.31 -0.32 19.09
C LEU A 108 7.16 0.57 17.82
N SER A 109 8.31 0.77 17.18
CA SER A 109 8.68 1.70 16.12
C SER A 109 8.01 1.28 14.82
N MET A 110 7.53 2.26 14.05
CA MET A 110 7.14 2.10 12.65
C MET A 110 8.04 1.07 11.94
N GLN A 111 7.47 -0.07 11.54
CA GLN A 111 8.26 -1.16 10.99
C GLN A 111 8.58 -0.90 9.53
N LYS A 112 9.83 -1.14 9.14
CA LYS A 112 10.31 -1.07 7.76
C LYS A 112 10.86 -2.42 7.34
N ARG A 113 10.08 -3.20 6.59
CA ARG A 113 10.45 -4.57 6.17
C ARG A 113 10.54 -4.77 4.67
N LEU A 114 10.22 -3.75 3.86
CA LEU A 114 10.30 -3.81 2.39
C LEU A 114 11.49 -2.97 1.91
N THR A 115 12.50 -3.63 1.37
CA THR A 115 13.60 -2.99 0.66
C THR A 115 13.35 -3.06 -0.83
N ILE A 116 13.30 -1.91 -1.51
CA ILE A 116 13.23 -1.86 -2.97
C ILE A 116 14.59 -1.43 -3.51
N ARG A 117 15.13 -2.20 -4.45
CA ARG A 117 16.41 -1.96 -5.11
C ARG A 117 16.23 -1.56 -6.57
N ASN A 118 17.10 -0.66 -7.02
CA ASN A 118 17.27 -0.37 -8.42
C ASN A 118 18.38 -1.23 -9.02
N GLY A 119 17.99 -2.24 -9.81
CA GLY A 119 18.90 -3.11 -10.55
C GLY A 119 19.39 -2.51 -11.87
N CYS A 120 18.94 -1.32 -12.28
CA CYS A 120 19.45 -0.63 -13.46
C CYS A 120 20.88 -0.13 -13.26
N HIS A 121 21.66 -0.16 -14.35
CA HIS A 121 23.05 0.33 -14.37
C HIS A 121 23.18 1.85 -14.52
N ASN A 122 22.34 2.46 -15.37
CA ASN A 122 22.57 3.82 -15.86
C ASN A 122 21.39 4.76 -15.64
N ALA A 123 20.28 4.28 -15.08
CA ALA A 123 19.06 5.06 -14.91
C ALA A 123 18.48 4.93 -13.50
N PRO A 124 18.07 6.03 -12.86
CA PRO A 124 17.29 5.97 -11.63
C PRO A 124 15.89 5.42 -11.89
N ILE A 125 15.29 4.86 -10.84
CA ILE A 125 13.85 4.58 -10.77
C ILE A 125 13.22 5.47 -9.71
N TRP A 126 11.91 5.66 -9.79
CA TRP A 126 11.11 6.28 -8.73
C TRP A 126 10.06 5.27 -8.28
N ILE A 127 9.81 5.19 -6.98
CA ILE A 127 8.79 4.30 -6.43
C ILE A 127 7.58 5.12 -6.03
N ALA A 128 6.47 4.87 -6.71
CA ALA A 128 5.16 5.32 -6.30
C ALA A 128 4.45 4.20 -5.54
N HIS A 129 3.55 4.60 -4.65
CA HIS A 129 2.78 3.65 -3.87
C HIS A 129 1.39 4.17 -3.49
N ILE A 130 0.55 3.23 -3.05
CA ILE A 130 -0.78 3.47 -2.49
C ILE A 130 -0.95 2.54 -1.28
N VAL A 131 -1.61 3.04 -0.23
CA VAL A 131 -1.96 2.27 0.97
C VAL A 131 -3.40 2.58 1.31
N ALA A 132 -4.26 1.56 1.32
CA ALA A 132 -5.69 1.71 1.64
C ALA A 132 -6.39 2.86 0.88
N GLY A 133 -6.01 3.10 -0.39
CA GLY A 133 -6.57 4.17 -1.23
C GLY A 133 -5.89 5.54 -1.11
N GLY A 134 -4.99 5.73 -0.15
CA GLY A 134 -4.26 7.00 0.08
C GLY A 134 -2.75 6.88 -0.11
N VAL A 135 -2.03 7.98 0.13
CA VAL A 135 -0.57 7.94 0.24
C VAL A 135 -0.21 7.24 1.54
N GLY A 136 0.73 6.31 1.49
CA GLY A 136 1.23 5.63 2.67
C GLY A 136 2.12 6.51 3.55
N PRO A 137 2.69 5.95 4.62
CA PRO A 137 3.59 6.68 5.52
C PRO A 137 4.98 6.94 4.94
N SER A 138 5.35 6.30 3.83
CA SER A 138 6.59 6.62 3.12
C SER A 138 6.37 7.83 2.20
N PRO A 139 7.40 8.62 1.88
CA PRO A 139 7.26 9.66 0.85
C PRO A 139 6.84 9.05 -0.50
N GLN A 140 6.06 9.80 -1.28
CA GLN A 140 5.72 9.40 -2.65
C GLN A 140 6.88 9.67 -3.59
N ASP A 141 6.95 8.92 -4.70
CA ASP A 141 7.92 9.14 -5.77
C ASP A 141 9.37 9.13 -5.28
N VAL A 142 9.74 8.15 -4.43
CA VAL A 142 11.11 8.08 -3.91
C VAL A 142 12.07 7.70 -5.02
N LYS A 143 13.01 8.59 -5.33
CA LYS A 143 14.06 8.35 -6.33
C LYS A 143 15.13 7.43 -5.77
N ILE A 144 15.38 6.32 -6.47
CA ILE A 144 16.45 5.38 -6.16
C ILE A 144 17.50 5.44 -7.28
N PRO A 145 18.75 5.87 -7.00
CA PRO A 145 19.80 5.94 -8.01
C PRO A 145 20.16 4.53 -8.53
N PRO A 146 20.87 4.41 -9.67
CA PRO A 146 21.38 3.13 -10.14
C PRO A 146 22.11 2.37 -9.03
N HIS A 147 21.82 1.07 -8.90
CA HIS A 147 22.34 0.19 -7.83
C HIS A 147 22.01 0.60 -6.39
N GLY A 148 21.19 1.64 -6.21
CA GLY A 148 20.71 2.08 -4.91
C GLY A 148 19.55 1.24 -4.38
N SER A 149 19.15 1.53 -3.14
CA SER A 149 17.99 0.92 -2.50
C SER A 149 17.33 1.88 -1.52
N GLU A 150 16.05 1.69 -1.25
CA GLU A 150 15.29 2.40 -0.23
C GLU A 150 14.46 1.41 0.61
N VAL A 151 14.23 1.73 1.89
CA VAL A 151 13.43 0.89 2.79
C VAL A 151 12.12 1.59 3.17
N PHE A 152 11.02 0.92 2.82
CA PHE A 152 9.65 1.40 2.98
C PHE A 152 9.01 0.88 4.26
N PHE A 153 8.12 1.70 4.82
CA PHE A 153 7.30 1.33 5.96
C PHE A 153 6.28 0.25 5.58
N THR A 154 6.09 -0.70 6.49
CA THR A 154 5.13 -1.80 6.41
C THR A 154 4.16 -1.81 7.60
N ALA A 155 4.36 -0.93 8.59
CA ALA A 155 3.44 -0.71 9.71
C ALA A 155 3.55 0.72 10.25
N LEU A 156 2.46 1.21 10.86
CA LEU A 156 2.40 2.41 11.68
C LEU A 156 2.08 2.01 13.13
N GLY A 157 3.08 2.12 14.01
CA GLY A 157 3.00 1.52 15.34
C GLY A 157 2.79 0.01 15.24
N GLU A 158 1.78 -0.51 15.94
CA GLU A 158 1.40 -1.92 15.92
C GLU A 158 0.53 -2.32 14.71
N GLN A 159 0.06 -1.35 13.92
CA GLN A 159 -0.86 -1.62 12.82
C GLN A 159 -0.09 -1.82 11.50
N GLY A 160 -0.18 -3.03 10.95
CA GLY A 160 0.34 -3.32 9.61
C GLY A 160 -0.42 -2.57 8.52
N LEU A 161 0.27 -2.25 7.42
CA LEU A 161 -0.34 -1.57 6.29
C LEU A 161 -1.14 -2.57 5.44
N SER A 162 -2.36 -2.20 5.06
CA SER A 162 -3.24 -3.03 4.24
C SER A 162 -3.44 -2.45 2.84
N ALA A 163 -3.79 -3.32 1.88
CA ALA A 163 -4.05 -2.95 0.49
C ALA A 163 -2.95 -2.05 -0.08
N THR A 164 -1.69 -2.43 0.19
CA THR A 164 -0.53 -1.68 -0.29
C THR A 164 -0.19 -2.11 -1.70
N ARG A 165 0.20 -1.15 -2.53
CA ARG A 165 0.79 -1.42 -3.85
C ARG A 165 1.97 -0.51 -4.05
N PHE A 166 3.07 -1.06 -4.55
CA PHE A 166 4.27 -0.33 -4.92
C PHE A 166 4.60 -0.63 -6.38
N TRP A 167 4.97 0.39 -7.15
CA TRP A 167 5.36 0.21 -8.54
C TRP A 167 6.49 1.14 -8.96
N PRO A 168 7.31 0.72 -9.94
CA PRO A 168 8.43 1.52 -10.40
C PRO A 168 8.04 2.47 -11.53
N LYS A 169 8.71 3.61 -11.56
CA LYS A 169 8.62 4.64 -12.58
C LYS A 169 10.00 4.94 -13.13
N MET A 170 10.10 5.33 -14.40
CA MET A 170 11.36 5.67 -15.04
C MET A 170 11.26 6.87 -15.96
N GLY A 171 12.40 7.56 -16.15
CA GLY A 171 12.49 8.73 -17.04
C GLY A 171 11.68 9.92 -16.54
N CYS A 172 11.55 10.05 -15.22
CA CYS A 172 10.81 11.12 -14.57
C CYS A 172 11.63 12.40 -14.43
N ASN A 173 10.95 13.52 -14.21
CA ASN A 173 11.57 14.76 -13.76
C ASN A 173 12.06 14.66 -12.31
N ALA A 174 12.67 15.74 -11.79
CA ALA A 174 13.24 15.77 -10.43
C ALA A 174 12.22 15.47 -9.31
N ARG A 175 10.92 15.69 -9.55
CA ARG A 175 9.83 15.41 -8.60
C ARG A 175 9.17 14.05 -8.81
N GLY A 176 9.74 13.18 -9.65
CA GLY A 176 9.13 11.88 -9.98
C GLY A 176 7.90 11.98 -10.88
N ASN A 177 7.67 13.10 -11.54
CA ASN A 177 6.51 13.33 -12.41
C ASN A 177 6.90 13.36 -13.89
N ASN A 178 5.92 13.31 -14.79
CA ASN A 178 6.11 13.34 -16.25
C ASN A 178 7.11 12.26 -16.70
N CYS A 179 6.83 11.03 -16.29
CA CYS A 179 7.71 9.90 -16.55
C CYS A 179 7.53 9.35 -17.96
N SER A 180 8.54 8.60 -18.44
CA SER A 180 8.41 7.77 -19.64
C SER A 180 7.76 6.42 -19.35
N ILE A 181 7.87 5.92 -18.11
CA ILE A 181 7.25 4.66 -17.67
C ILE A 181 6.65 4.88 -16.28
N GLY A 182 5.44 4.36 -16.07
CA GLY A 182 4.79 4.19 -14.77
C GLY A 182 4.13 5.42 -14.16
N ASP A 183 3.90 6.47 -14.95
CA ASP A 183 3.13 7.66 -14.50
C ASP A 183 1.62 7.37 -14.49
N SER A 184 1.22 6.24 -13.87
CA SER A 184 -0.09 5.60 -14.01
C SER A 184 -1.19 6.20 -13.11
N GLY A 185 -0.83 7.21 -12.32
CA GLY A 185 -1.75 7.87 -11.39
C GLY A 185 -1.86 7.15 -10.04
N GLY A 186 -2.80 7.63 -9.23
CA GLY A 186 -2.90 7.29 -7.82
C GLY A 186 -2.76 8.52 -6.92
N PRO A 187 -2.87 8.35 -5.60
CA PRO A 187 -2.79 9.46 -4.66
C PRO A 187 -1.39 10.08 -4.67
N GLY A 188 -1.32 11.42 -4.67
CA GLY A 188 -0.04 12.14 -4.69
C GLY A 188 0.64 12.25 -6.06
N GLU A 189 0.20 11.48 -7.06
CA GLU A 189 0.79 11.50 -8.41
C GLU A 189 0.39 12.77 -9.17
N GLY A 190 1.37 13.41 -9.83
CA GLY A 190 1.18 14.69 -10.52
C GLY A 190 0.62 14.57 -11.94
N CYS A 191 0.50 13.37 -12.51
CA CYS A 191 -0.29 13.17 -13.73
C CYS A 191 -1.79 13.35 -13.48
N VAL A 192 -2.25 13.18 -12.23
CA VAL A 192 -3.66 13.27 -11.87
C VAL A 192 -4.05 14.73 -11.66
N ILE A 193 -5.03 15.20 -12.42
CA ILE A 193 -5.56 16.56 -12.31
C ILE A 193 -6.64 16.56 -11.22
N ARG A 194 -6.39 17.30 -10.14
CA ARG A 194 -7.30 17.42 -9.00
C ARG A 194 -7.91 18.81 -8.97
N ARG A 195 -9.24 18.88 -9.05
CA ARG A 195 -10.00 20.14 -8.97
C ARG A 195 -11.00 20.04 -7.82
N PRO A 196 -11.04 21.03 -6.90
CA PRO A 196 -12.01 21.04 -5.82
C PRO A 196 -13.44 20.84 -6.33
N GLY A 197 -14.20 19.93 -5.71
CA GLY A 197 -15.59 19.64 -6.09
C GLY A 197 -15.76 18.79 -7.35
N HIS A 198 -14.67 18.31 -7.97
CA HIS A 198 -14.69 17.40 -9.11
C HIS A 198 -13.98 16.09 -8.77
N GLY A 199 -14.29 15.03 -9.51
CA GLY A 199 -13.52 13.79 -9.45
C GLY A 199 -12.11 13.96 -10.01
N ASP A 200 -11.22 13.04 -9.66
CA ASP A 200 -9.87 12.97 -10.21
C ASP A 200 -9.91 12.71 -11.72
N ASP A 201 -9.15 13.51 -12.48
CA ASP A 201 -8.98 13.35 -13.93
C ASP A 201 -7.61 12.72 -14.24
N TYR A 202 -7.67 11.53 -14.84
CA TYR A 202 -6.52 10.69 -15.16
C TYR A 202 -6.10 10.77 -16.64
N SER A 203 -6.67 11.70 -17.41
CA SER A 203 -6.44 11.80 -18.88
C SER A 203 -4.98 12.04 -19.28
N ARG A 204 -4.12 12.48 -18.35
CA ARG A 204 -2.68 12.68 -18.55
C ARG A 204 -1.81 11.55 -18.00
N CYS A 205 -2.40 10.60 -17.30
CA CYS A 205 -1.70 9.47 -16.74
C CYS A 205 -1.46 8.39 -17.79
N HIS A 206 -0.45 7.57 -17.54
CA HIS A 206 -0.18 6.36 -18.28
C HIS A 206 -1.24 5.30 -17.96
N PRO A 207 -1.47 4.31 -18.85
CA PRO A 207 -2.24 3.13 -18.49
C PRO A 207 -1.54 2.40 -17.33
N PRO A 208 -2.29 1.75 -16.42
CA PRO A 208 -1.75 1.17 -15.19
C PRO A 208 -1.05 -0.18 -15.40
N VAL A 209 -0.23 -0.30 -16.44
CA VAL A 209 0.49 -1.51 -16.86
C VAL A 209 1.76 -1.77 -16.04
N ASP A 210 1.76 -1.40 -14.77
CA ASP A 210 2.94 -1.49 -13.93
C ASP A 210 3.12 -2.87 -13.33
N SER A 211 4.38 -3.31 -13.21
CA SER A 211 4.74 -4.46 -12.39
C SER A 211 4.62 -4.09 -10.91
N LYS A 212 3.54 -4.53 -10.26
CA LYS A 212 3.15 -4.09 -8.91
C LYS A 212 3.54 -5.11 -7.86
N PHE A 213 4.16 -4.67 -6.78
CA PHE A 213 4.21 -5.44 -5.55
C PHE A 213 2.97 -5.10 -4.74
N GLU A 214 2.12 -6.09 -4.48
CA GLU A 214 0.94 -5.92 -3.63
C GLU A 214 1.19 -6.61 -2.29
N ALA A 215 0.77 -5.96 -1.21
CA ALA A 215 0.90 -6.53 0.12
C ALA A 215 -0.17 -6.05 1.08
N THR A 216 -0.55 -6.94 1.98
CA THR A 216 -1.27 -6.63 3.20
C THR A 216 -0.47 -7.21 4.36
N PHE A 217 0.14 -6.32 5.14
CA PHE A 217 0.97 -6.65 6.28
C PHE A 217 0.12 -6.74 7.55
N ALA A 218 0.29 -7.81 8.33
CA ALA A 218 -0.35 -8.03 9.62
C ALA A 218 -1.83 -7.53 9.69
N PRO A 219 -2.74 -7.97 8.79
CA PRO A 219 -4.09 -7.45 8.77
C PRO A 219 -4.83 -7.76 10.08
N PRO A 220 -5.89 -7.00 10.44
CA PRO A 220 -6.58 -7.15 11.72
C PRO A 220 -7.08 -8.58 12.00
N ASN A 221 -7.48 -9.30 10.97
CA ASN A 221 -7.96 -10.69 11.05
C ASN A 221 -6.83 -11.74 11.06
N SER A 222 -5.58 -11.34 10.83
CA SER A 222 -4.40 -12.22 10.82
C SER A 222 -3.12 -11.46 11.15
N GLN A 223 -3.05 -10.87 12.35
CA GLN A 223 -1.96 -9.97 12.78
C GLN A 223 -0.56 -10.64 12.86
N ARG A 224 -0.47 -11.95 12.61
CA ARG A 224 0.79 -12.72 12.59
C ARG A 224 1.27 -13.08 11.20
N LEU A 225 0.48 -12.78 10.18
CA LEU A 225 0.79 -13.11 8.79
C LEU A 225 0.80 -11.86 7.93
N ASP A 226 1.62 -11.89 6.90
CA ASP A 226 1.54 -10.98 5.77
C ASP A 226 1.08 -11.77 4.54
N THR A 227 0.33 -11.13 3.67
CA THR A 227 -0.03 -11.66 2.35
C THR A 227 0.59 -10.75 1.31
N VAL A 228 1.41 -11.30 0.42
CA VAL A 228 2.12 -10.54 -0.61
C VAL A 228 2.07 -11.25 -1.96
N ASP A 229 2.19 -10.49 -3.04
CA ASP A 229 2.36 -11.00 -4.39
C ASP A 229 3.02 -9.96 -5.32
N MET A 230 3.45 -10.45 -6.48
CA MET A 230 3.81 -9.59 -7.62
C MET A 230 2.69 -9.68 -8.65
N SER A 231 1.94 -8.60 -8.78
CA SER A 231 0.73 -8.52 -9.58
C SER A 231 1.01 -7.93 -10.95
N LEU A 232 0.60 -8.70 -11.96
CA LEU A 232 0.66 -8.37 -13.38
C LEU A 232 -0.75 -8.44 -14.01
N VAL A 233 -1.80 -8.38 -13.17
CA VAL A 233 -3.22 -8.36 -13.57
C VAL A 233 -3.52 -7.17 -14.47
N ASP A 234 -2.87 -6.04 -14.22
CA ASP A 234 -3.07 -4.83 -15.00
C ASP A 234 -2.10 -4.72 -16.19
N GLY A 235 -1.03 -5.50 -16.18
CA GLY A 235 0.06 -5.40 -17.14
C GLY A 235 1.43 -5.55 -16.49
N TYR A 236 2.49 -5.31 -17.26
CA TYR A 236 3.85 -5.22 -16.74
C TYR A 236 4.70 -4.18 -17.47
N SER A 237 5.66 -3.60 -16.75
CA SER A 237 6.52 -2.52 -17.25
C SER A 237 8.01 -2.83 -17.07
N LEU A 238 8.48 -3.00 -15.84
CA LEU A 238 9.87 -3.35 -15.53
C LEU A 238 9.97 -4.82 -15.08
N PRO A 239 10.98 -5.57 -15.56
CA PRO A 239 11.30 -6.87 -14.99
C PRO A 239 11.71 -6.73 -13.52
N PHE A 240 11.54 -7.79 -12.75
CA PHE A 240 11.80 -7.74 -11.31
C PHE A 240 12.24 -9.08 -10.73
N LYS A 241 12.77 -9.03 -9.51
CA LYS A 241 13.04 -10.19 -8.67
C LYS A 241 12.59 -9.86 -7.25
N LEU A 242 11.81 -10.75 -6.63
CA LEU A 242 11.42 -10.67 -5.23
C LEU A 242 12.10 -11.79 -4.46
N GLU A 243 12.79 -11.43 -3.39
CA GLU A 243 13.40 -12.34 -2.42
C GLU A 243 12.77 -12.09 -1.05
N VAL A 244 12.53 -13.17 -0.31
CA VAL A 244 11.99 -13.10 1.05
C VAL A 244 12.97 -13.72 2.02
N HIS A 245 13.15 -13.07 3.17
CA HIS A 245 14.02 -13.54 4.23
C HIS A 245 13.18 -13.73 5.48
N GLY A 246 12.71 -14.96 5.68
CA GLY A 246 11.82 -15.34 6.76
C GLY A 246 11.07 -16.61 6.42
N SER A 247 10.00 -16.89 7.16
CA SER A 247 9.13 -18.03 6.86
C SER A 247 8.00 -17.59 5.95
N CYS A 248 8.01 -18.07 4.71
CA CYS A 248 6.98 -17.82 3.73
C CYS A 248 6.58 -19.12 3.05
N THR A 249 5.31 -19.20 2.67
CA THR A 249 4.77 -20.30 1.89
C THR A 249 3.96 -19.75 0.73
N ARG A 250 3.99 -20.48 -0.39
CA ARG A 250 3.17 -20.24 -1.56
C ARG A 250 2.48 -21.56 -1.88
N HIS A 251 1.17 -21.62 -1.67
CA HIS A 251 0.39 -22.87 -1.79
C HIS A 251 0.88 -24.00 -0.87
N GLY A 252 1.23 -23.63 0.37
CA GLY A 252 1.72 -24.59 1.37
C GLY A 252 3.15 -25.09 1.14
N VAL A 253 3.81 -24.65 0.07
CA VAL A 253 5.21 -24.98 -0.22
C VAL A 253 6.10 -23.81 0.24
N PRO A 254 7.27 -24.07 0.85
CA PRO A 254 8.23 -23.01 1.16
C PRO A 254 8.52 -22.10 -0.04
N PHE A 255 8.59 -20.80 0.22
CA PHE A 255 8.85 -19.79 -0.80
C PHE A 255 9.96 -18.86 -0.35
N ASP A 256 11.04 -18.79 -1.13
CA ASP A 256 12.20 -17.94 -0.82
C ASP A 256 12.41 -16.82 -1.84
N ARG A 257 11.99 -17.04 -3.10
CA ARG A 257 12.18 -16.06 -4.18
C ARG A 257 11.32 -16.31 -5.41
N MET A 258 11.14 -15.26 -6.21
CA MET A 258 10.72 -15.31 -7.61
C MET A 258 11.60 -14.39 -8.45
N ASP A 259 12.10 -14.88 -9.58
CA ASP A 259 12.87 -14.11 -10.54
C ASP A 259 12.07 -13.99 -11.85
N CYS A 260 11.64 -12.77 -12.14
CA CYS A 260 10.88 -12.40 -13.32
C CYS A 260 11.70 -11.43 -14.20
N GLY A 261 13.04 -11.46 -14.10
CA GLY A 261 13.95 -10.63 -14.89
C GLY A 261 13.85 -10.89 -16.41
N GLY A 262 13.34 -12.04 -16.81
CA GLY A 262 13.09 -12.37 -18.21
C GLY A 262 11.82 -11.76 -18.82
N LEU A 263 10.90 -11.23 -18.01
CA LEU A 263 9.63 -10.67 -18.47
C LEU A 263 9.79 -9.18 -18.83
N THR A 264 10.35 -8.92 -20.02
CA THR A 264 10.57 -7.57 -20.54
C THR A 264 9.44 -7.13 -21.46
N PRO A 265 9.19 -5.81 -21.63
CA PRO A 265 8.22 -5.30 -22.62
C PRO A 265 8.41 -5.87 -24.03
N ALA A 266 9.64 -6.24 -24.42
CA ALA A 266 9.90 -6.86 -25.72
C ALA A 266 9.15 -8.19 -25.95
N ARG A 267 8.73 -8.87 -24.88
CA ARG A 267 7.93 -10.11 -24.93
C ARG A 267 6.43 -9.87 -25.04
N CYS A 268 5.99 -8.61 -25.01
CA CYS A 268 4.58 -8.29 -25.07
C CYS A 268 3.94 -8.78 -26.37
N PRO A 269 2.84 -9.57 -26.30
CA PRO A 269 2.17 -10.08 -27.48
C PRO A 269 1.70 -8.96 -28.40
N LYS A 270 2.10 -9.04 -29.68
CA LYS A 270 1.70 -8.07 -30.72
C LYS A 270 0.38 -8.44 -31.40
N ALA A 271 -0.08 -9.66 -31.19
CA ALA A 271 -1.26 -10.23 -31.82
C ALA A 271 -1.95 -11.21 -30.86
N GLU A 272 -2.49 -10.69 -29.76
CA GLU A 272 -3.29 -11.46 -28.80
C GLU A 272 -4.67 -11.74 -29.39
N ARG A 273 -5.10 -13.01 -29.32
CA ARG A 273 -6.40 -13.43 -29.89
C ARG A 273 -7.46 -13.45 -28.79
N PHE A 274 -8.43 -12.56 -28.92
CA PHE A 274 -9.63 -12.52 -28.10
C PHE A 274 -10.73 -13.35 -28.76
N THR A 275 -10.65 -14.67 -28.61
CA THR A 275 -11.56 -15.66 -29.22
C THR A 275 -13.04 -15.34 -28.98
N SER A 276 -13.43 -14.99 -27.76
CA SER A 276 -14.82 -14.66 -27.42
C SER A 276 -15.34 -13.38 -28.09
N LEU A 277 -14.44 -12.54 -28.60
CA LEU A 277 -14.75 -11.30 -29.29
C LEU A 277 -14.50 -11.38 -30.81
N GLY A 278 -13.90 -12.47 -31.30
CA GLY A 278 -13.48 -12.58 -32.71
C GLY A 278 -12.44 -11.52 -33.11
N LYS A 279 -11.63 -11.01 -32.18
CA LYS A 279 -10.67 -9.92 -32.41
C LYS A 279 -9.23 -10.36 -32.15
N THR A 280 -8.29 -9.67 -32.78
CA THR A 280 -6.86 -9.76 -32.47
C THR A 280 -6.33 -8.37 -32.21
N LEU A 281 -5.67 -8.15 -31.07
CA LEU A 281 -5.16 -6.83 -30.67
C LEU A 281 -3.68 -6.91 -30.28
N ASP A 282 -2.98 -5.80 -30.50
CA ASP A 282 -1.61 -5.59 -30.01
C ASP A 282 -1.65 -5.16 -28.54
N LEU A 283 -0.99 -5.90 -27.64
CA LEU A 283 -0.99 -5.62 -26.20
C LEU A 283 0.07 -4.61 -25.78
N ARG A 284 0.94 -4.15 -26.68
CA ARG A 284 2.00 -3.19 -26.32
C ARG A 284 1.39 -1.87 -25.85
N ALA A 285 1.81 -1.41 -24.67
CA ALA A 285 1.54 -0.05 -24.23
C ALA A 285 2.57 0.88 -24.90
N VAL A 286 2.12 1.63 -25.91
CA VAL A 286 2.97 2.55 -26.67
C VAL A 286 2.58 3.97 -26.30
N ASP A 287 3.52 4.75 -25.77
CA ASP A 287 3.27 6.14 -25.41
C ASP A 287 2.98 6.94 -26.70
N PRO A 288 1.78 7.51 -26.86
CA PRO A 288 1.40 8.21 -28.09
C PRO A 288 2.21 9.47 -28.35
N ARG A 289 2.90 10.02 -27.32
CA ARG A 289 3.74 11.22 -27.45
C ARG A 289 5.11 10.89 -28.02
N THR A 290 5.63 9.69 -27.76
CA THR A 290 7.01 9.31 -28.10
C THR A 290 7.11 8.15 -29.09
N GLY A 291 6.03 7.39 -29.29
CA GLY A 291 6.01 6.17 -30.08
C GLY A 291 6.79 5.01 -29.45
N LYS A 292 7.29 5.16 -28.22
CA LYS A 292 8.05 4.12 -27.53
C LYS A 292 7.14 3.18 -26.77
N GLN A 293 7.46 1.89 -26.78
CA GLN A 293 6.81 0.93 -25.91
C GLN A 293 7.31 1.12 -24.47
N THR A 294 6.38 1.27 -23.53
CA THR A 294 6.66 1.54 -22.11
C THR A 294 6.20 0.42 -21.19
N GLY A 295 5.41 -0.53 -21.71
CA GLY A 295 4.94 -1.69 -20.99
C GLY A 295 4.11 -2.63 -21.86
N CYS A 296 3.35 -3.49 -21.21
CA CYS A 296 2.44 -4.45 -21.82
C CYS A 296 1.12 -4.45 -21.08
N PHE A 297 0.02 -4.20 -21.79
CA PHE A 297 -1.32 -4.38 -21.24
C PHE A 297 -1.57 -5.85 -20.96
N SER A 298 -2.23 -6.14 -19.84
CA SER A 298 -2.92 -7.42 -19.70
C SER A 298 -4.11 -7.50 -20.67
N PRO A 299 -4.63 -8.71 -20.96
CA PRO A 299 -5.80 -8.87 -21.81
C PRO A 299 -7.00 -8.04 -21.33
N CYS A 300 -7.28 -8.01 -20.03
CA CYS A 300 -8.38 -7.20 -19.50
C CYS A 300 -8.13 -5.70 -19.73
N MET A 301 -6.96 -5.19 -19.33
CA MET A 301 -6.69 -3.75 -19.44
C MET A 301 -6.68 -3.26 -20.89
N ARG A 302 -6.26 -4.11 -21.83
CA ARG A 302 -6.38 -3.80 -23.26
C ARG A 302 -7.83 -3.68 -23.74
N LEU A 303 -8.77 -4.34 -23.09
CA LEU A 303 -10.18 -4.26 -23.47
C LEU A 303 -10.93 -3.12 -22.78
N VAL A 304 -10.49 -2.68 -21.59
CA VAL A 304 -11.32 -1.81 -20.72
C VAL A 304 -10.69 -0.47 -20.36
N ASP A 305 -9.36 -0.35 -20.34
CA ASP A 305 -8.71 0.92 -19.99
C ASP A 305 -8.68 1.85 -21.20
N ASP A 306 -8.95 3.12 -20.98
CA ASP A 306 -9.04 4.17 -22.00
C ASP A 306 -7.73 4.92 -22.26
N LYS A 307 -6.72 4.76 -21.40
CA LYS A 307 -5.44 5.45 -21.55
C LYS A 307 -4.64 4.78 -22.65
N TRP A 308 -4.36 5.57 -23.69
CA TRP A 308 -3.62 5.16 -24.89
C TRP A 308 -4.26 3.99 -25.64
N ASN A 309 -5.57 3.82 -25.44
CA ASN A 309 -6.31 2.67 -25.90
C ASN A 309 -7.71 3.09 -26.32
N THR A 310 -8.35 2.27 -27.14
CA THR A 310 -9.79 2.37 -27.44
C THR A 310 -10.46 1.16 -26.79
N PRO A 311 -11.12 1.35 -25.63
CA PRO A 311 -11.81 0.27 -24.95
C PRO A 311 -12.80 -0.42 -25.87
N VAL A 312 -12.85 -1.74 -25.79
CA VAL A 312 -13.82 -2.57 -26.50
C VAL A 312 -15.16 -2.60 -25.77
N GLY A 313 -15.13 -2.53 -24.44
CA GLY A 313 -16.35 -2.54 -23.62
C GLY A 313 -16.06 -2.50 -22.13
N ALA A 314 -17.13 -2.57 -21.34
CA ALA A 314 -17.02 -2.62 -19.89
C ALA A 314 -16.52 -4.01 -19.41
N PRO A 315 -15.86 -4.10 -18.24
CA PRO A 315 -15.30 -5.36 -17.74
C PRO A 315 -16.28 -6.53 -17.63
N HIS A 316 -17.56 -6.24 -17.39
CA HIS A 316 -18.62 -7.24 -17.21
C HIS A 316 -19.41 -7.53 -18.50
N ALA A 317 -19.06 -6.88 -19.62
CA ALA A 317 -19.73 -7.10 -20.89
C ALA A 317 -19.43 -8.51 -21.44
N PRO A 318 -20.37 -9.16 -22.14
CA PRO A 318 -20.14 -10.47 -22.77
C PRO A 318 -18.90 -10.46 -23.66
N GLY A 319 -18.07 -11.51 -23.56
CA GLY A 319 -16.80 -11.64 -24.27
C GLY A 319 -15.64 -10.80 -23.72
N VAL A 320 -15.89 -9.67 -23.03
CA VAL A 320 -14.86 -8.92 -22.28
C VAL A 320 -14.65 -9.54 -20.90
N ALA A 321 -15.76 -9.91 -20.23
CA ALA A 321 -15.79 -10.61 -18.95
C ALA A 321 -14.87 -11.83 -18.91
N ASP A 322 -14.75 -12.53 -20.03
CA ASP A 322 -13.93 -13.73 -20.24
C ASP A 322 -12.43 -13.51 -20.00
N TYR A 323 -11.97 -12.25 -20.11
CA TYR A 323 -10.58 -11.85 -19.90
C TYR A 323 -10.40 -10.98 -18.65
N CYS A 324 -11.49 -10.40 -18.15
CA CYS A 324 -11.51 -9.54 -16.96
C CYS A 324 -11.99 -10.23 -15.69
N CYS A 325 -12.42 -11.49 -15.77
CA CYS A 325 -12.96 -12.25 -14.64
C CYS A 325 -14.07 -11.48 -13.89
N ALA A 326 -15.02 -10.92 -14.62
CA ALA A 326 -16.09 -10.09 -14.07
C ALA A 326 -17.47 -10.55 -14.56
N GLY A 327 -18.54 -10.05 -13.93
CA GLY A 327 -19.91 -10.45 -14.30
C GLY A 327 -20.10 -11.96 -14.15
N SER A 328 -20.54 -12.64 -15.22
CA SER A 328 -20.68 -14.10 -15.25
C SER A 328 -19.37 -14.86 -15.06
N MET A 329 -18.23 -14.22 -15.35
CA MET A 329 -16.89 -14.78 -15.16
C MET A 329 -16.28 -14.36 -13.82
N GLY A 330 -17.07 -13.74 -12.93
CA GLY A 330 -16.66 -13.21 -11.64
C GLY A 330 -16.33 -14.23 -10.55
N THR A 331 -16.18 -15.50 -10.89
CA THR A 331 -15.78 -16.55 -9.95
C THR A 331 -14.51 -17.24 -10.43
N PRO A 332 -13.65 -17.76 -9.52
CA PRO A 332 -12.45 -18.49 -9.93
C PRO A 332 -12.76 -19.63 -10.89
N GLN A 333 -13.81 -20.41 -10.62
CA GLN A 333 -14.23 -21.54 -11.46
C GLN A 333 -14.62 -21.10 -12.87
N ALA A 334 -15.45 -20.04 -12.98
CA ALA A 334 -15.89 -19.56 -14.28
C ALA A 334 -14.74 -18.92 -15.07
N CYS A 335 -13.91 -18.09 -14.43
CA CYS A 335 -12.81 -17.45 -15.15
C CYS A 335 -11.74 -18.44 -15.62
N LYS A 336 -11.37 -19.41 -14.78
CA LYS A 336 -10.41 -20.48 -15.13
C LYS A 336 -10.90 -21.35 -16.28
N ALA A 337 -12.20 -21.60 -16.36
CA ALA A 337 -12.81 -22.30 -17.49
C ALA A 337 -12.90 -21.44 -18.77
N GLY A 338 -12.66 -20.13 -18.66
CA GLY A 338 -12.65 -19.19 -19.76
C GLY A 338 -11.33 -19.18 -20.55
N PRO A 339 -11.22 -18.30 -21.56
CA PRO A 339 -10.06 -18.23 -22.44
C PRO A 339 -8.82 -17.55 -21.82
N ILE A 340 -8.94 -16.90 -20.64
CA ILE A 340 -7.87 -16.06 -20.07
C ILE A 340 -6.55 -16.82 -19.88
N GLU A 341 -6.59 -18.06 -19.37
CA GLU A 341 -5.38 -18.88 -19.16
C GLU A 341 -4.68 -19.30 -20.46
N HIS A 342 -5.39 -19.21 -21.59
CA HIS A 342 -4.88 -19.59 -22.90
C HIS A 342 -4.44 -18.39 -23.74
N THR A 343 -4.52 -17.18 -23.19
CA THR A 343 -3.97 -15.99 -23.84
C THR A 343 -2.44 -16.08 -23.95
N GLN A 344 -1.89 -15.51 -25.02
CA GLN A 344 -0.44 -15.44 -25.19
C GLN A 344 0.22 -14.66 -24.04
N TYR A 345 -0.46 -13.62 -23.52
CA TYR A 345 0.00 -12.86 -22.37
C TYR A 345 0.22 -13.74 -21.15
N VAL A 346 -0.80 -14.52 -20.74
CA VAL A 346 -0.69 -15.37 -19.54
C VAL A 346 0.33 -16.48 -19.75
N GLN A 347 0.40 -17.07 -20.96
CA GLN A 347 1.41 -18.08 -21.29
C GLN A 347 2.85 -17.55 -21.21
N GLU A 348 3.12 -16.37 -21.80
CA GLU A 348 4.44 -15.74 -21.70
C GLU A 348 4.76 -15.33 -20.26
N MET A 349 3.78 -14.81 -19.53
CA MET A 349 3.95 -14.48 -18.11
C MET A 349 4.34 -15.72 -17.31
N HIS A 350 3.56 -16.82 -17.36
CA HIS A 350 3.87 -18.02 -16.58
C HIS A 350 5.18 -18.69 -16.98
N LYS A 351 5.65 -18.47 -18.21
CA LYS A 351 6.96 -18.95 -18.68
C LYS A 351 8.13 -18.19 -18.05
N PHE A 352 8.02 -16.87 -17.92
CA PHE A 352 9.13 -16.02 -17.42
C PHE A 352 8.95 -15.54 -15.98
N CYS A 353 7.77 -15.74 -15.40
CA CYS A 353 7.39 -15.34 -14.06
C CYS A 353 6.38 -16.35 -13.48
N PRO A 354 6.76 -17.63 -13.29
CA PRO A 354 5.83 -18.70 -12.86
C PRO A 354 5.22 -18.48 -11.48
N ALA A 355 5.68 -17.48 -10.74
CA ALA A 355 5.21 -17.09 -9.41
C ALA A 355 4.41 -15.78 -9.39
N GLY A 356 4.31 -15.07 -10.52
CA GLY A 356 3.59 -13.81 -10.61
C GLY A 356 2.09 -14.01 -10.86
N TYR A 357 1.30 -13.01 -10.51
CA TYR A 357 -0.17 -13.02 -10.61
C TYR A 357 -0.60 -12.46 -11.97
N GLY A 358 -1.06 -13.30 -12.90
CA GLY A 358 -1.26 -12.88 -14.31
C GLY A 358 -2.64 -12.37 -14.65
N TYR A 359 -3.63 -12.74 -13.84
CA TYR A 359 -5.03 -12.39 -14.03
C TYR A 359 -5.75 -12.55 -12.67
N ALA A 360 -6.95 -11.96 -12.52
CA ALA A 360 -7.63 -11.77 -11.23
C ALA A 360 -7.90 -13.04 -10.38
N PHE A 361 -7.80 -14.24 -10.94
CA PHE A 361 -7.96 -15.51 -10.20
C PHE A 361 -6.77 -16.46 -10.37
N ASP A 362 -5.57 -15.90 -10.59
CA ASP A 362 -4.30 -16.65 -10.60
C ASP A 362 -3.80 -16.99 -9.17
N ASP A 363 -4.73 -17.03 -8.23
CA ASP A 363 -4.51 -17.18 -6.79
C ASP A 363 -3.71 -18.43 -6.45
N VAL A 364 -4.10 -19.57 -7.03
CA VAL A 364 -3.43 -20.88 -6.95
C VAL A 364 -1.97 -20.88 -7.44
N ARG A 365 -1.45 -19.77 -7.95
CA ARG A 365 -0.03 -19.64 -8.36
C ARG A 365 0.77 -18.62 -7.57
N ALA A 366 0.19 -17.48 -7.22
CA ALA A 366 0.99 -16.29 -6.96
C ALA A 366 0.95 -15.73 -5.54
N THR A 367 -0.09 -16.00 -4.75
CA THR A 367 -0.18 -15.47 -3.38
C THR A 367 0.84 -16.14 -2.45
N VAL A 368 1.68 -15.32 -1.81
CA VAL A 368 2.66 -15.74 -0.81
C VAL A 368 2.19 -15.29 0.57
N VAL A 369 2.15 -16.24 1.51
CA VAL A 369 1.82 -15.99 2.92
C VAL A 369 3.09 -16.10 3.74
N CYS A 370 3.41 -15.04 4.48
CA CYS A 370 4.64 -14.91 5.23
C CYS A 370 4.37 -14.65 6.71
N SER A 371 5.32 -14.99 7.58
CA SER A 371 5.32 -14.52 8.97
C SER A 371 5.61 -13.01 9.03
N THR A 372 5.11 -12.31 10.04
CA THR A 372 5.36 -10.87 10.24
C THR A 372 6.82 -10.50 10.57
N ARG A 373 7.69 -11.50 10.76
CA ARG A 373 9.15 -11.29 10.92
C ARG A 373 9.90 -11.29 9.59
N THR A 374 9.23 -11.61 8.49
CA THR A 374 9.83 -11.67 7.16
C THR A 374 10.25 -10.28 6.70
N THR A 375 11.42 -10.17 6.09
CA THR A 375 11.80 -8.99 5.29
C THR A 375 11.75 -9.31 3.80
N TYR A 376 11.42 -8.32 2.99
CA TYR A 376 11.23 -8.43 1.55
C TYR A 376 12.30 -7.61 0.84
N GLU A 377 12.94 -8.21 -0.16
CA GLU A 377 13.84 -7.51 -1.07
C GLU A 377 13.30 -7.59 -2.49
N LEU A 378 12.84 -6.47 -3.03
CA LEU A 378 12.31 -6.35 -4.37
C LEU A 378 13.30 -5.56 -5.24
N THR A 379 13.87 -6.21 -6.24
CA THR A 379 14.74 -5.55 -7.22
C THR A 379 13.99 -5.36 -8.53
N PHE A 380 13.92 -4.12 -9.01
CA PHE A 380 13.46 -3.83 -10.37
C PHE A 380 14.63 -3.68 -11.33
N TYR A 381 14.52 -4.24 -12.53
CA TYR A 381 15.52 -4.15 -13.58
C TYR A 381 15.05 -3.25 -14.73
N CYS A 382 16.00 -2.80 -15.54
CA CYS A 382 15.70 -2.00 -16.71
C CYS A 382 15.00 -2.84 -17.81
N PRO A 383 14.03 -2.27 -18.55
CA PRO A 383 13.23 -3.03 -19.51
C PRO A 383 13.98 -3.53 -20.75
N ALA A 384 15.10 -2.91 -21.13
CA ALA A 384 16.19 -3.37 -22.01
C ALA A 384 17.12 -2.18 -22.30
#